data_AF-A0A0C3E2H7-F1
#
_entry.id   AF-A0A0C3E2H7-F1
#
_cell.length_a   1.000
_cell.length_b   1.000
_cell.length_c   1.000
_cell.angle_alpha   90.00
_cell.angle_beta   90.00
_cell.angle_gamma   90.00
#
_symmetry.space_group_name_H-M   'P 1'
#
loop_
_entity.id
_entity.type
_entity.pdbx_description
1 polymer ?
#
loop_
_entity_poly.entity_id
_entity_poly.type
_entity_poly.pdbx_seq_one_letter_code
_entity_poly.pdbx_strand_id
1 'polypeptide(L)'
;MRAVISDANNVQKCFSAEKHPTLWHVVPVLEELQTSWEAKKADPRYKPYHPAIERGLAKIRKYYTRLDDKPVYILALVLHPYYKLDYIKMAWGGPEEQEAE
;
A
#
# COMPACT_ATOMS: atom_id res chain seq x y z
N MET A 1 11.87 -10.94 12.53
CA MET A 1 11.68 -11.60 11.21
C MET A 1 10.27 -12.14 10.98
N ARG A 2 9.71 -13.03 11.83
CA ARG A 2 8.38 -13.64 11.56
C ARG A 2 7.27 -12.62 11.34
N ALA A 3 7.22 -11.55 12.14
CA ALA A 3 6.23 -10.48 11.97
C ALA A 3 6.36 -9.79 10.59
N VAL A 4 7.56 -9.40 10.19
CA VAL A 4 7.83 -8.75 8.88
C VAL A 4 7.43 -9.64 7.70
N ILE A 5 7.76 -10.94 7.76
CA ILE A 5 7.36 -11.91 6.73
C ILE A 5 5.85 -12.11 6.72
N SER A 6 5.22 -12.13 7.91
CA SER A 6 3.78 -12.29 8.03
C SER A 6 3.02 -11.16 7.35
N ASP A 7 3.52 -9.92 7.40
CA ASP A 7 2.88 -8.80 6.69
C ASP A 7 2.85 -9.08 5.19
N ALA A 8 4.01 -9.40 4.59
CA ALA A 8 4.11 -9.69 3.16
C ALA A 8 3.24 -10.89 2.74
N ASN A 9 3.19 -11.93 3.57
CA ASN A 9 2.33 -13.08 3.32
C ASN A 9 0.85 -12.72 3.37
N ASN A 10 0.43 -11.85 4.28
CA ASN A 10 -0.96 -11.40 4.35
C ASN A 10 -1.33 -10.57 3.12
N VAL A 11 -0.45 -9.65 2.72
CA VAL A 11 -0.59 -8.86 1.49
C VAL A 11 -0.74 -9.75 0.26
N GLN A 12 0.10 -10.79 0.12
CA GLN A 12 0.02 -11.71 -1.01
C GLN A 12 -1.33 -12.44 -1.09
N LYS A 13 -1.94 -12.77 0.05
CA LYS A 13 -3.27 -13.41 0.08
C LYS A 13 -4.38 -12.51 -0.47
N CYS A 14 -4.31 -11.20 -0.27
CA CYS A 14 -5.29 -10.24 -0.81
C CYS A 14 -5.41 -10.31 -2.35
N PHE A 15 -4.32 -10.69 -3.03
CA PHE A 15 -4.28 -10.80 -4.49
C PHE A 15 -4.52 -12.22 -5.01
N SER A 16 -4.73 -13.19 -4.13
CA SER A 16 -4.80 -14.61 -4.49
C SER A 16 -6.21 -15.09 -4.81
N ALA A 17 -7.18 -14.18 -4.91
CA ALA A 17 -8.54 -14.56 -5.24
C ALA A 17 -8.75 -14.78 -6.74
N GLU A 18 -9.43 -15.88 -7.07
CA GLU A 18 -9.69 -16.27 -8.46
C GLU A 18 -11.05 -15.79 -8.97
N LYS A 19 -12.01 -15.57 -8.06
CA LYS A 19 -13.43 -15.35 -8.41
C LYS A 19 -13.91 -13.91 -8.24
N HIS A 20 -13.09 -13.04 -7.68
CA HIS A 20 -13.45 -11.64 -7.47
C HIS A 20 -12.32 -10.71 -7.91
N PRO A 21 -12.63 -9.48 -8.34
CA PRO A 21 -11.62 -8.50 -8.69
C PRO A 21 -10.69 -8.23 -7.50
N THR A 22 -9.38 -8.21 -7.76
CA THR A 22 -8.35 -7.91 -6.76
C THR A 22 -7.57 -6.64 -7.07
N LEU A 23 -7.79 -6.03 -8.25
CA LEU A 23 -7.02 -4.88 -8.70
C LEU A 23 -7.19 -3.65 -7.80
N TRP A 24 -8.39 -3.49 -7.22
CA TRP A 24 -8.68 -2.40 -6.27
C TRP A 24 -7.84 -2.49 -4.99
N HIS A 25 -7.36 -3.69 -4.61
CA HIS A 25 -6.49 -3.86 -3.44
C HIS A 25 -5.11 -3.24 -3.61
N VAL A 26 -4.66 -2.99 -4.85
CA VAL A 26 -3.26 -2.65 -5.12
C VAL A 26 -2.81 -1.40 -4.37
N VAL A 27 -3.58 -0.31 -4.47
CA VAL A 27 -3.23 0.95 -3.79
C VAL A 27 -3.33 0.80 -2.26
N PRO A 28 -4.48 0.39 -1.69
CA PRO A 28 -4.62 0.34 -0.23
C PRO A 28 -3.65 -0.61 0.45
N VAL A 29 -3.45 -1.80 -0.12
CA VAL A 29 -2.63 -2.83 0.52
C VAL A 29 -1.14 -2.49 0.43
N LEU A 30 -0.70 -1.80 -0.63
CA LEU A 30 0.68 -1.31 -0.70
C LEU A 30 0.94 -0.19 0.31
N GLU A 31 0.01 0.75 0.47
CA GLU A 31 0.11 1.84 1.47
C GLU A 31 0.10 1.29 2.90
N GLU A 32 -0.76 0.31 3.19
CA GLU A 32 -0.80 -0.38 4.48
C GLU A 32 0.51 -1.12 4.76
N LEU A 33 1.04 -1.86 3.78
CA LEU A 33 2.31 -2.57 3.92
C LEU A 33 3.48 -1.60 4.16
N GLN A 34 3.52 -0.51 3.41
CA GLN A 34 4.53 0.53 3.57
C GLN A 34 4.48 1.12 4.98
N THR A 35 3.31 1.55 5.43
CA THR A 35 3.08 2.12 6.77
C THR A 35 3.51 1.15 7.87
N SER A 36 3.11 -0.12 7.75
CA SER A 36 3.46 -1.18 8.69
C SER A 36 4.97 -1.43 8.77
N TRP A 37 5.68 -1.37 7.64
CA TRP A 37 7.13 -1.56 7.59
C TRP A 37 7.91 -0.33 8.04
N GLU A 38 7.42 0.87 7.78
CA GLU A 38 7.98 2.12 8.33
C GLU A 38 7.88 2.14 9.86
N ALA A 39 6.72 1.77 10.42
CA ALA A 39 6.55 1.64 11.86
C ALA A 39 7.51 0.60 12.47
N LYS A 40 7.69 -0.55 11.79
CA LYS A 40 8.65 -1.58 12.23
C LYS A 40 10.10 -1.11 12.13
N LYS A 41 10.46 -0.30 11.13
CA LYS A 41 11.79 0.30 11.01
C LYS A 41 12.05 1.33 12.12
N ALA A 42 11.02 2.01 12.61
CA ALA A 42 11.14 2.95 13.72
C ALA A 42 11.30 2.24 15.09
N ASP A 43 10.81 1.01 15.23
CA ASP A 43 10.88 0.24 16.47
C ASP A 43 12.27 -0.42 16.66
N PRO A 44 13.00 -0.09 17.75
CA PRO A 44 14.32 -0.67 18.04
C PRO A 44 14.35 -2.21 18.10
N ARG A 45 13.21 -2.87 18.38
CA ARG A 45 13.09 -4.33 18.39
C ARG A 45 13.43 -4.97 17.04
N TYR A 46 13.26 -4.23 15.95
CA TYR A 46 13.53 -4.71 14.61
C TYR A 46 14.91 -4.29 14.07
N LYS A 47 15.77 -3.65 14.88
CA LYS A 47 17.09 -3.17 14.48
C LYS A 47 17.92 -4.18 13.67
N PRO A 48 17.99 -5.49 14.02
CA PRO A 48 18.72 -6.47 13.20
C PRO A 48 18.16 -6.66 11.78
N TYR A 49 16.89 -6.32 11.56
CA TYR A 49 16.17 -6.49 10.30
C TYR A 49 16.03 -5.19 9.50
N HIS A 50 16.49 -4.04 10.02
CA HIS A 50 16.38 -2.76 9.32
C HIS A 50 16.92 -2.81 7.89
N PRO A 51 18.10 -3.40 7.60
CA PRO A 51 18.59 -3.47 6.22
C PRO A 51 17.64 -4.23 5.26
N ALA A 52 16.94 -5.24 5.77
CA ALA A 52 15.97 -5.99 4.98
C ALA A 52 14.67 -5.20 4.78
N ILE A 53 14.17 -4.55 5.84
CA ILE A 53 12.98 -3.70 5.80
C ILE A 53 13.19 -2.54 4.83
N GLU A 54 14.35 -1.88 4.86
CA GLU A 54 14.70 -0.79 3.96
C GLU A 54 14.71 -1.20 2.49
N ARG A 55 15.30 -2.36 2.18
CA ARG A 55 15.26 -2.92 0.82
C ARG A 55 13.83 -3.25 0.40
N GLY A 56 13.03 -3.74 1.33
CA GLY A 56 11.61 -3.98 1.14
C GLY A 56 10.83 -2.70 0.81
N LEU A 57 10.99 -1.65 1.61
CA LEU A 57 10.38 -0.33 1.40
C LEU A 57 10.81 0.28 0.06
N ALA A 58 12.09 0.19 -0.30
CA ALA A 58 12.58 0.65 -1.59
C ALA A 58 11.92 -0.09 -2.77
N LYS A 59 11.64 -1.39 -2.60
CA LYS A 59 10.92 -2.20 -3.59
C LYS A 59 9.46 -1.80 -3.69
N ILE A 60 8.77 -1.56 -2.58
CA ILE A 60 7.39 -1.06 -2.55
C ILE A 60 7.30 0.28 -3.27
N ARG A 61 8.15 1.25 -2.90
CA ARG A 61 8.22 2.57 -3.54
C ARG A 61 8.43 2.48 -5.05
N LYS A 62 9.32 1.60 -5.51
CA LYS A 62 9.57 1.38 -6.94
C LYS A 62 8.34 0.90 -7.70
N TYR A 63 7.47 0.09 -7.10
CA TYR A 63 6.25 -0.36 -7.78
C TYR A 63 5.08 0.60 -7.59
N TYR A 64 4.98 1.25 -6.42
CA TYR A 64 3.97 2.27 -6.17
C TYR A 64 4.10 3.43 -7.16
N THR A 65 5.31 3.96 -7.38
CA THR A 65 5.59 4.99 -8.40
C THR A 65 5.26 4.59 -9.83
N ARG A 66 5.13 3.28 -10.13
CA ARG A 66 4.72 2.80 -11.47
C ARG A 66 3.21 2.69 -11.62
N LEU A 67 2.45 2.90 -10.54
CA LEU A 67 1.00 2.94 -10.57
C LEU A 67 0.52 4.28 -11.12
N ASP A 68 1.28 5.36 -10.90
CA ASP A 68 0.97 6.72 -11.39
C ASP A 68 0.77 6.76 -12.91
N ASP A 69 1.58 5.99 -13.65
CA ASP A 69 1.48 5.87 -15.11
C ASP A 69 0.23 5.08 -15.59
N LYS A 70 -0.54 4.49 -14.67
CA LYS A 70 -1.58 3.50 -14.96
C LYS A 70 -2.89 3.86 -14.26
N PRO A 71 -3.78 4.63 -14.90
CA PRO A 71 -5.03 5.10 -14.30
C PRO A 71 -5.98 3.96 -13.89
N VAL A 72 -5.78 2.75 -14.42
CA VAL A 72 -6.61 1.58 -14.12
C VAL A 72 -6.66 1.23 -12.63
N TYR A 73 -5.60 1.49 -11.86
CA TYR A 73 -5.59 1.19 -10.42
C TYR A 73 -6.51 2.14 -9.64
N ILE A 74 -6.51 3.42 -10.03
CA ILE A 74 -7.42 4.44 -9.49
C ILE A 74 -8.85 4.13 -9.90
N LEU A 75 -9.08 3.84 -11.18
CA LEU A 75 -10.40 3.49 -11.69
C LEU A 75 -10.98 2.26 -10.97
N ALA A 76 -10.18 1.22 -10.74
CA ALA A 76 -10.63 0.03 -10.02
C ALA A 76 -11.07 0.35 -8.58
N LEU A 77 -10.38 1.29 -7.91
CA LEU A 77 -10.72 1.74 -6.58
C LEU A 77 -12.02 2.57 -6.56
N VAL A 78 -12.16 3.49 -7.52
CA VAL A 78 -13.36 4.34 -7.69
C VAL A 78 -14.60 3.50 -8.03
N LEU A 79 -14.43 2.44 -8.81
CA LEU A 79 -15.52 1.52 -9.15
C LEU A 79 -15.87 0.56 -8.00
N HIS A 80 -15.02 0.44 -6.98
CA HIS A 80 -15.30 -0.41 -5.84
C HIS A 80 -16.45 0.18 -5.00
N PRO A 81 -17.55 -0.55 -4.77
CA PRO A 81 -18.78 0.00 -4.20
C PRO A 81 -18.62 0.51 -2.76
N TYR A 82 -17.61 0.03 -2.03
CA TYR A 82 -17.29 0.48 -0.67
C TYR A 82 -16.34 1.69 -0.63
N TYR A 83 -15.33 1.76 -1.51
CA TYR A 83 -14.27 2.76 -1.40
C TYR A 83 -14.59 4.02 -2.20
N LYS A 84 -15.00 3.85 -3.47
CA LYS A 84 -15.31 4.96 -4.37
C LYS A 84 -14.22 6.06 -4.32
N LEU A 85 -14.64 7.31 -4.20
CA LEU A 85 -13.75 8.46 -4.00
C LEU A 85 -13.39 8.68 -2.52
N ASP A 86 -14.05 7.98 -1.60
CA ASP A 86 -13.86 8.19 -0.16
C ASP A 86 -12.47 7.74 0.28
N TYR A 87 -11.94 6.66 -0.32
CA TYR A 87 -10.55 6.26 -0.08
C TYR A 87 -9.56 7.33 -0.51
N ILE A 88 -9.74 7.90 -1.70
CA ILE A 88 -8.83 8.91 -2.26
C ILE A 88 -8.79 10.14 -1.35
N LYS A 89 -9.96 10.61 -0.91
CA LYS A 89 -10.05 11.73 0.03
C LYS A 89 -9.37 11.43 1.37
N MET A 90 -9.52 10.21 1.88
CA MET A 90 -8.91 9.80 3.14
C MET A 90 -7.38 9.66 3.02
N ALA A 91 -6.88 9.10 1.92
CA ALA A 91 -5.47 8.77 1.75
C ALA A 91 -4.63 9.96 1.25
N TRP A 92 -5.19 10.79 0.35
CA TRP A 92 -4.46 11.86 -0.34
C TRP A 92 -5.05 13.25 -0.11
N GLY A 93 -6.03 13.36 0.78
CA GLY A 93 -6.68 14.62 1.11
C GLY A 93 -7.74 15.08 0.11
N GLY A 94 -8.43 16.14 0.49
CA GLY A 94 -9.44 16.79 -0.36
C GLY A 94 -8.81 17.75 -1.39
N PRO A 95 -9.62 18.25 -2.35
CA PRO A 95 -9.16 19.26 -3.32
C PRO A 95 -8.53 20.49 -2.66
N GLU A 96 -9.12 20.96 -1.56
CA GLU A 96 -8.64 22.14 -0.81
C GLU A 96 -7.25 21.92 -0.19
N GLU A 97 -6.94 20.69 0.24
CA GLU A 97 -5.65 20.32 0.83
C GLU A 97 -4.57 20.18 -0.26
N GLN A 98 -4.95 19.68 -1.44
CA GLN A 98 -4.04 19.55 -2.59
C GLN A 98 -3.70 20.89 -3.25
N GLU A 99 -4.63 21.86 -3.22
CA GLU A 99 -4.38 23.22 -3.72
C GLU A 99 -3.45 24.05 -2.80
N ALA A 100 -3.24 23.59 -1.57
CA ALA A 100 -2.42 24.25 -0.56
C ALA A 100 -0.95 23.74 -0.51
N GLU A 101 -0.63 22.63 -1.19
CA GLU A 101 0.74 22.09 -1.36
C GLU A 101 1.45 22.64 -2.61
#